data_AF-A0A4R5TYA6-F1
#
_entry.id   AF-A0A4R5TYA6-F1
#
_cell.length_a   1.000
_cell.length_b   1.000
_cell.length_c   1.000
_cell.angle_alpha   90.00
_cell.angle_beta   90.00
_cell.angle_gamma   90.00
#
_symmetry.space_group_name_H-M   'P 1'
#
loop_
_entity.id
_entity.type
_entity.pdbx_description
1 polymer ?
#
loop_
_entity_poly.entity_id
_entity_poly.type
_entity_poly.pdbx_seq_one_letter_code
_entity_poly.pdbx_strand_id
1 'polypeptide(L)'
;MSEQNVDETPWEVSVFTALLNMRWVHLLKSSSQRPDLVIALDHAAETALGDVVLKADDRLFLFELKASWERANTEKNKPIFGLYEKLHSSAHSTSIAFDELLSLSIRCHHLVYWEDDVRLSDGNTRGSISFSPYALFVLDQLYQPGRYALDLRLAHAISLRTNDGETIVEAAPIEAMFNGSATAVNGDLSTGDNVEAYKLGLGRNEFLDFVQHLRKEIDGSADIALKLIAFSPESGFVRRISSLQEAVQLGVDWAKNTASAKPARSSGHRRTGKPRSIGTTQLRIVCAPTTGARKPRRP
;
A
#
# COMPACT_ATOMS: atom_id res chain seq x y z
N MET A 1 19.27 -13.32 26.05
CA MET A 1 18.40 -12.19 26.46
C MET A 1 17.12 -12.37 25.67
N SER A 2 15.99 -12.59 26.32
CA SER A 2 14.70 -12.67 25.61
C SER A 2 14.37 -11.28 25.09
N GLU A 3 14.33 -11.11 23.77
CA GLU A 3 13.76 -9.92 23.15
C GLU A 3 12.35 -9.74 23.75
N GLN A 4 12.16 -8.66 24.48
CA GLN A 4 10.84 -8.28 24.93
C GLN A 4 10.01 -8.05 23.67
N ASN A 5 8.87 -8.74 23.55
CA ASN A 5 7.85 -8.44 22.54
C ASN A 5 7.41 -6.99 22.75
N VAL A 6 8.08 -6.06 22.07
CA VAL A 6 7.66 -4.67 21.98
C VAL A 6 6.37 -4.68 21.18
N ASP A 7 5.34 -4.01 21.71
CA ASP A 7 4.10 -3.79 20.99
C ASP A 7 4.39 -2.95 19.73
N GLU A 8 4.22 -3.55 18.56
CA GLU A 8 4.53 -2.96 17.25
C GLU A 8 3.37 -2.12 16.69
N THR A 9 2.18 -2.27 17.27
CA THR A 9 0.97 -1.54 16.84
C THR A 9 1.22 -0.02 16.68
N PRO A 10 1.92 0.68 17.60
CA PRO A 10 2.21 2.10 17.43
C PRO A 10 3.10 2.42 16.22
N TRP A 11 4.01 1.52 15.86
CA TRP A 11 4.92 1.69 14.72
C TRP A 11 4.20 1.46 13.40
N GLU A 12 3.38 0.41 13.30
CA GLU A 12 2.53 0.16 12.12
C GLU A 12 1.55 1.33 11.88
N VAL A 13 0.92 1.84 12.94
CA VAL A 13 0.08 3.05 12.88
C VAL A 13 0.88 4.27 12.43
N SER A 14 2.16 4.37 12.81
CA SER A 14 3.04 5.46 12.38
C SER A 14 3.40 5.34 10.90
N VAL A 15 3.70 4.14 10.41
CA VAL A 15 3.90 3.85 8.97
C VAL A 15 2.65 4.20 8.18
N PHE A 16 1.47 3.76 8.64
CA PHE A 16 0.18 4.14 8.03
C PHE A 16 0.00 5.66 7.97
N THR A 17 0.26 6.35 9.07
CA THR A 17 0.14 7.81 9.15
C THR A 17 1.11 8.51 8.20
N ALA A 18 2.35 8.02 8.11
CA ALA A 18 3.36 8.58 7.23
C ALA A 18 3.02 8.32 5.75
N LEU A 19 2.52 7.13 5.39
CA LEU A 19 1.97 6.81 4.07
C LEU A 19 0.86 7.79 3.66
N LEU A 20 -0.10 8.05 4.56
CA LEU A 20 -1.16 9.04 4.35
C LEU A 20 -0.59 10.44 4.11
N ASN A 21 0.36 10.87 4.93
CA ASN A 21 0.98 12.20 4.82
C ASN A 21 1.76 12.37 3.51
N MET A 22 2.52 11.36 3.09
CA MET A 22 3.29 11.41 1.84
C MET A 22 2.38 11.57 0.63
N ARG A 23 1.25 10.86 0.64
CA ARG A 23 0.21 11.01 -0.37
C ARG A 23 -0.37 12.42 -0.40
N TRP A 24 -0.68 13.01 0.76
CA TRP A 24 -1.10 14.42 0.83
C TRP A 24 -0.05 15.36 0.26
N VAL A 25 1.23 15.17 0.58
CA VAL A 25 2.33 15.99 0.05
C VAL A 25 2.42 15.86 -1.47
N HIS A 26 2.27 14.66 -2.02
CA HIS A 26 2.28 14.43 -3.46
C HIS A 26 1.14 15.19 -4.16
N LEU A 27 -0.09 15.05 -3.64
CA LEU A 27 -1.28 15.72 -4.17
C LEU A 27 -1.19 17.26 -4.11
N LEU A 28 -0.59 17.79 -3.05
CA LEU A 28 -0.36 19.23 -2.92
C LEU A 28 0.65 19.76 -3.95
N LYS A 29 1.60 18.92 -4.41
CA LYS A 29 2.60 19.27 -5.43
C LYS A 29 2.05 19.17 -6.87
N SER A 30 1.11 18.26 -7.13
CA SER A 30 0.61 17.95 -8.48
C SER A 30 -0.65 18.74 -8.92
N SER A 31 -1.09 19.73 -8.12
CA SER A 31 -2.31 20.57 -8.28
C SER A 31 -3.61 19.93 -7.76
N SER A 32 -4.45 20.75 -7.08
CA SER A 32 -5.86 20.65 -6.63
C SER A 32 -6.59 19.30 -6.38
N GLN A 33 -5.97 18.16 -6.61
CA GLN A 33 -6.55 16.85 -6.42
C GLN A 33 -6.61 16.54 -4.93
N ARG A 34 -7.78 16.06 -4.51
CA ARG A 34 -8.04 15.61 -3.13
C ARG A 34 -7.53 14.18 -3.01
N PRO A 35 -7.11 13.74 -1.82
CA PRO A 35 -6.79 12.34 -1.62
C PRO A 35 -8.03 11.50 -1.87
N ASP A 36 -7.88 10.53 -2.78
CA ASP A 36 -8.85 9.46 -2.99
C ASP A 36 -9.00 8.55 -1.76
N LEU A 37 -9.77 7.48 -1.97
CA LEU A 37 -10.04 6.37 -1.05
C LEU A 37 -8.78 5.79 -0.36
N VAL A 38 -8.85 5.70 0.96
CA VAL A 38 -8.01 4.82 1.80
C VAL A 38 -8.94 4.07 2.74
N ILE A 39 -8.77 2.77 2.82
CA ILE A 39 -9.58 1.86 3.63
C ILE A 39 -8.62 1.07 4.50
N ALA A 40 -8.66 1.30 5.81
CA ALA A 40 -8.10 0.34 6.75
C ALA A 40 -9.06 -0.85 6.85
N LEU A 41 -8.55 -2.06 6.62
CA LEU A 41 -9.31 -3.30 6.75
C LEU A 41 -9.42 -3.67 8.23
N ASP A 42 -10.54 -4.28 8.63
CA ASP A 42 -10.74 -4.69 10.02
C ASP A 42 -10.44 -6.18 10.20
N HIS A 43 -9.71 -6.51 11.26
CA HIS A 43 -9.49 -7.85 11.85
C HIS A 43 -9.65 -9.06 10.92
N ALA A 44 -10.87 -9.46 10.53
CA ALA A 44 -11.09 -10.59 9.64
C ALA A 44 -10.61 -10.34 8.20
N ALA A 45 -10.93 -9.18 7.62
CA ALA A 45 -10.44 -8.77 6.31
C ALA A 45 -8.92 -8.52 6.35
N GLU A 46 -8.48 -7.88 7.43
CA GLU A 46 -7.06 -7.58 7.72
C GLU A 46 -6.21 -8.86 7.75
N THR A 47 -6.63 -9.83 8.57
CA THR A 47 -5.94 -11.12 8.73
C THR A 47 -5.89 -11.91 7.43
N ALA A 48 -6.93 -11.80 6.60
CA ALA A 48 -7.03 -12.59 5.38
C ALA A 48 -6.27 -12.00 4.19
N LEU A 49 -6.14 -10.67 4.09
CA LEU A 49 -5.71 -10.03 2.85
C LEU A 49 -4.55 -9.05 3.00
N GLY A 50 -4.52 -8.30 4.09
CA GLY A 50 -3.62 -7.16 4.27
C GLY A 50 -4.30 -6.04 5.04
N ASP A 51 -3.57 -4.99 5.39
CA ASP A 51 -4.05 -3.98 6.34
C ASP A 51 -4.82 -2.85 5.67
N VAL A 52 -4.44 -2.45 4.46
CA VAL A 52 -4.96 -1.23 3.82
C VAL A 52 -5.24 -1.42 2.35
N VAL A 53 -6.41 -0.97 1.91
CA VAL A 53 -6.67 -0.70 0.48
C VAL A 53 -6.51 0.79 0.21
N LEU A 54 -5.64 1.12 -0.73
CA LEU A 54 -5.34 2.50 -1.11
C LEU A 54 -5.63 2.72 -2.59
N LYS A 55 -6.25 3.85 -2.93
CA LYS A 55 -6.37 4.32 -4.31
C LYS A 55 -5.35 5.43 -4.58
N ALA A 56 -4.60 5.31 -5.66
CA ALA A 56 -3.81 6.41 -6.22
C ALA A 56 -4.15 6.54 -7.70
N ASP A 57 -4.58 7.72 -8.12
CA ASP A 57 -5.12 7.95 -9.47
C ASP A 57 -6.25 6.96 -9.80
N ASP A 58 -6.16 6.23 -10.92
CA ASP A 58 -7.13 5.20 -11.33
C ASP A 58 -6.80 3.79 -10.82
N ARG A 59 -5.82 3.67 -9.91
CA ARG A 59 -5.24 2.41 -9.48
C ARG A 59 -5.52 2.10 -8.02
N LEU A 60 -5.74 0.82 -7.73
CA LEU A 60 -5.96 0.28 -6.38
C LEU A 60 -4.79 -0.61 -5.97
N PHE A 61 -4.48 -0.52 -4.68
CA PHE A 61 -3.39 -1.22 -4.02
C PHE A 61 -3.92 -1.89 -2.76
N LEU A 62 -3.35 -3.04 -2.43
CA LEU A 62 -3.52 -3.76 -1.18
C LEU A 62 -2.15 -3.75 -0.47
N PHE A 63 -2.12 -3.22 0.74
CA PHE A 63 -0.88 -3.08 1.50
C PHE A 63 -0.93 -3.86 2.80
N GLU A 64 0.12 -4.62 3.04
CA GLU A 64 0.53 -5.10 4.35
C GLU A 64 1.53 -4.11 4.92
N LEU A 65 1.23 -3.52 6.08
CA LEU A 65 2.09 -2.54 6.74
C LEU A 65 2.92 -3.23 7.83
N LYS A 66 4.22 -2.93 7.86
CA LYS A 66 5.11 -3.39 8.93
C LYS A 66 5.98 -2.27 9.47
N ALA A 67 6.33 -2.41 10.74
CA ALA A 67 7.26 -1.50 11.40
C ALA A 67 8.66 -1.50 10.76
N SER A 68 9.12 -2.67 10.26
CA SER A 68 10.37 -2.82 9.51
C SER A 68 10.34 -4.09 8.67
N TRP A 69 11.32 -4.27 7.79
CA TRP A 69 11.46 -5.48 6.98
C TRP A 69 11.59 -6.76 7.82
N GLU A 70 12.39 -6.73 8.89
CA GLU A 70 12.65 -7.90 9.75
C GLU A 70 11.37 -8.41 10.43
N ARG A 71 10.42 -7.50 10.68
CA ARG A 71 9.12 -7.80 11.29
C ARG A 71 8.11 -8.40 10.32
N ALA A 72 8.37 -8.34 9.03
CA ALA A 72 7.57 -9.03 8.02
C ALA A 72 7.55 -10.55 8.23
N ASN A 73 8.52 -11.13 8.94
CA ASN A 73 8.51 -12.56 9.28
C ASN A 73 7.27 -13.02 10.05
N THR A 74 6.54 -12.11 10.71
CA THR A 74 5.27 -12.41 11.38
C THR A 74 4.17 -12.85 10.42
N GLU A 75 4.31 -12.51 9.13
CA GLU A 75 3.37 -12.83 8.05
C GLU A 75 3.24 -14.32 7.76
N LYS A 76 4.22 -15.14 8.16
CA LYS A 76 4.22 -16.60 7.94
C LYS A 76 2.98 -17.30 8.49
N ASN A 77 2.30 -16.67 9.45
CA ASN A 77 1.10 -17.21 10.08
C ASN A 77 -0.20 -16.79 9.39
N LYS A 78 -0.16 -15.89 8.40
CA LYS A 78 -1.36 -15.40 7.72
C LYS A 78 -1.84 -16.42 6.66
N PRO A 79 -3.16 -16.58 6.47
CA PRO A 79 -3.70 -17.48 5.46
C PRO A 79 -3.21 -17.18 4.03
N ILE A 80 -3.02 -15.90 3.70
CA ILE A 80 -2.52 -15.48 2.38
C ILE A 80 -1.07 -15.93 2.13
N PHE A 81 -0.23 -15.99 3.17
CA PHE A 81 1.10 -16.59 3.09
C PHE A 81 0.98 -18.07 2.71
N GLY A 82 0.13 -18.81 3.43
CA GLY A 82 -0.14 -20.23 3.16
C GLY A 82 -0.75 -20.49 1.78
N LEU A 83 -1.47 -19.53 1.20
CA LEU A 83 -1.95 -19.62 -0.18
C LEU A 83 -0.79 -19.60 -1.17
N TYR A 84 0.12 -18.62 -1.09
CA TYR A 84 1.29 -18.57 -1.96
C TYR A 84 2.20 -19.78 -1.77
N GLU A 85 2.34 -20.28 -0.54
CA GLU A 85 3.08 -21.52 -0.25
C GLU A 85 2.47 -22.74 -0.94
N LYS A 86 1.14 -22.91 -0.85
CA LYS A 86 0.42 -24.02 -1.52
C LYS A 86 0.54 -23.93 -3.03
N LEU A 87 0.32 -22.74 -3.58
CA LEU A 87 0.37 -22.51 -5.01
C LEU A 87 1.78 -22.79 -5.55
N HIS A 88 2.80 -22.28 -4.86
CA HIS A 88 4.19 -22.57 -5.17
C HIS A 88 4.51 -24.07 -5.13
N SER A 89 4.10 -24.75 -4.06
CA SER A 89 4.33 -26.20 -3.91
C SER A 89 3.66 -27.00 -5.03
N SER A 90 2.49 -26.55 -5.48
CA SER A 90 1.71 -27.17 -6.56
C SER A 90 2.20 -26.78 -7.97
N ALA A 91 2.87 -25.63 -8.10
CA ALA A 91 3.32 -25.05 -9.37
C ALA A 91 4.60 -25.67 -9.95
N HIS A 92 5.11 -26.77 -9.38
CA HIS A 92 6.09 -27.63 -10.06
C HIS A 92 5.56 -28.20 -11.39
N SER A 93 4.27 -28.02 -11.69
CA SER A 93 3.72 -27.94 -13.04
C SER A 93 3.25 -26.50 -13.33
N THR A 94 3.89 -25.83 -14.29
CA THR A 94 3.60 -24.48 -14.82
C THR A 94 2.11 -24.26 -15.13
N SER A 95 1.31 -23.88 -14.14
CA SER A 95 -0.10 -23.54 -14.36
C SER A 95 -0.19 -22.05 -14.66
N ILE A 96 -0.77 -21.70 -15.82
CA ILE A 96 -1.04 -20.32 -16.25
C ILE A 96 -1.73 -19.49 -15.14
N ALA A 97 -2.57 -20.15 -14.33
CA ALA A 97 -3.29 -19.50 -13.23
C ALA A 97 -2.36 -18.96 -12.12
N PHE A 98 -1.22 -19.61 -11.86
CA PHE A 98 -0.27 -19.14 -10.85
C PHE A 98 0.49 -17.91 -11.34
N ASP A 99 0.97 -17.93 -12.59
CA ASP A 99 1.69 -16.80 -13.19
C ASP A 99 0.79 -15.56 -13.29
N GLU A 100 -0.48 -15.75 -13.63
CA GLU A 100 -1.47 -14.67 -13.65
C GLU A 100 -1.71 -14.09 -12.25
N LEU A 101 -1.89 -14.94 -11.23
CA LEU A 101 -2.07 -14.48 -9.86
C LEU A 101 -0.83 -13.74 -9.33
N LEU A 102 0.36 -14.28 -9.62
CA LEU A 102 1.63 -13.68 -9.24
C LEU A 102 1.80 -12.31 -9.91
N SER A 103 1.52 -12.20 -11.21
CA SER A 103 1.52 -10.94 -11.95
C SER A 103 0.58 -9.90 -11.35
N LEU A 104 -0.67 -10.28 -11.04
CA LEU A 104 -1.65 -9.39 -10.39
C LEU A 104 -1.17 -8.95 -8.99
N SER A 105 -0.61 -9.89 -8.22
CA SER A 105 -0.07 -9.62 -6.90
C SER A 105 1.10 -8.64 -6.96
N ILE A 106 2.04 -8.81 -7.88
CA ILE A 106 3.21 -7.92 -8.01
C ILE A 106 2.78 -6.49 -8.35
N ARG A 107 1.69 -6.37 -9.12
CA ARG A 107 1.16 -5.07 -9.50
C ARG A 107 0.50 -4.34 -8.33
N CYS A 108 -0.22 -5.00 -7.41
CA CYS A 108 -1.04 -4.29 -6.42
C CYS A 108 -0.89 -4.71 -4.96
N HIS A 109 -0.37 -5.89 -4.66
CA HIS A 109 -0.27 -6.41 -3.30
C HIS A 109 1.16 -6.26 -2.80
N HIS A 110 1.39 -5.32 -1.88
CA HIS A 110 2.73 -4.96 -1.45
C HIS A 110 2.87 -5.02 0.07
N LEU A 111 4.04 -5.42 0.50
CA LEU A 111 4.53 -5.18 1.84
C LEU A 111 5.11 -3.75 1.88
N VAL A 112 4.68 -2.93 2.84
CA VAL A 112 5.11 -1.54 3.03
C VAL A 112 5.71 -1.41 4.42
N TYR A 113 6.93 -0.90 4.50
CA TYR A 113 7.69 -0.89 5.75
C TYR A 113 8.63 0.31 5.82
N TRP A 114 9.07 0.62 7.04
CA TRP A 114 10.15 1.57 7.25
C TRP A 114 11.51 0.90 7.02
N GLU A 115 12.38 1.57 6.28
CA GLU A 115 13.75 1.15 6.00
C GLU A 115 14.73 2.23 6.46
N ASP A 116 15.70 1.82 7.27
CA ASP A 116 16.74 2.72 7.77
C ASP A 116 17.80 2.98 6.68
N ASP A 117 17.98 4.23 6.26
CA ASP A 117 18.98 4.60 5.24
C ASP A 117 20.34 4.90 5.89
N VAL A 118 20.35 5.84 6.85
CA VAL A 118 21.57 6.43 7.42
C VAL A 118 21.35 6.77 8.88
N ARG A 119 22.27 6.30 9.72
CA ARG A 119 22.35 6.73 11.12
C ARG A 119 22.97 8.13 11.20
N LEU A 120 22.24 9.06 11.82
CA LEU A 120 22.64 10.45 12.01
C LEU A 120 23.56 10.58 13.23
N SER A 121 24.36 11.66 13.25
CA SER A 121 25.34 11.94 14.31
C SER A 121 24.72 12.22 15.67
N ASP A 122 23.44 12.58 15.71
CA ASP A 122 22.65 12.79 16.94
C ASP A 122 22.06 11.48 17.51
N GLY A 123 22.34 10.35 16.86
CA GLY A 123 21.85 9.04 17.26
C GLY A 123 20.49 8.66 16.66
N ASN A 124 19.81 9.57 15.96
CA ASN A 124 18.59 9.28 15.22
C ASN A 124 18.90 8.52 13.92
N THR A 125 17.91 7.84 13.35
CA THR A 125 18.04 7.23 12.02
C THR A 125 17.19 7.99 11.02
N ARG A 126 17.78 8.33 9.87
CA ARG A 126 17.03 8.75 8.69
C ARG A 126 16.74 7.51 7.87
N GLY A 127 15.52 7.40 7.40
CA GLY A 127 15.06 6.31 6.56
C GLY A 127 13.96 6.77 5.62
N SER A 128 13.39 5.79 4.96
CA SER A 128 12.29 5.97 4.02
C SER A 128 11.21 4.92 4.22
N ILE A 129 10.02 5.16 3.67
CA ILE A 129 9.01 4.13 3.56
C ILE A 129 9.25 3.44 2.23
N SER A 130 9.57 2.16 2.30
CA SER A 130 9.79 1.29 1.15
C SER A 130 8.59 0.39 0.95
N PHE A 131 8.47 -0.12 -0.27
CA PHE A 131 7.53 -1.18 -0.59
C PHE A 131 8.19 -2.26 -1.42
N SER A 132 7.74 -3.50 -1.23
CA SER A 132 8.15 -4.68 -1.99
C SER A 132 6.91 -5.50 -2.37
N PRO A 133 6.92 -6.21 -3.51
CA PRO A 133 5.81 -7.09 -3.87
C PRO A 133 5.62 -8.19 -2.82
N TYR A 134 4.40 -8.31 -2.26
CA TYR A 134 4.15 -9.23 -1.15
C TYR A 134 4.40 -10.69 -1.55
N ALA A 135 3.95 -11.09 -2.75
CA ALA A 135 4.19 -12.45 -3.24
C ALA A 135 5.68 -12.78 -3.38
N LEU A 136 6.52 -11.83 -3.81
CA LEU A 136 7.97 -12.04 -3.89
C LEU A 136 8.59 -12.16 -2.49
N PHE A 137 8.12 -11.38 -1.52
CA PHE A 137 8.50 -11.55 -0.12
C PHE A 137 8.14 -12.96 0.39
N VAL A 138 6.91 -13.44 0.17
CA VAL A 138 6.50 -14.78 0.60
C VAL A 138 7.37 -15.85 -0.03
N LEU A 139 7.58 -15.76 -1.35
CA LEU A 139 8.44 -16.71 -2.08
C LEU A 139 9.85 -16.72 -1.49
N ASP A 140 10.45 -15.54 -1.25
CA ASP A 140 11.77 -15.45 -0.62
C ASP A 140 11.85 -16.16 0.73
N GLN A 141 10.80 -16.05 1.54
CA GLN A 141 10.73 -16.72 2.83
C GLN A 141 10.57 -18.25 2.75
N LEU A 142 10.03 -18.76 1.65
CA LEU A 142 9.88 -20.20 1.40
C LEU A 142 11.17 -20.83 0.88
N TYR A 143 12.04 -20.05 0.24
CA TYR A 143 13.31 -20.53 -0.26
C TYR A 143 14.39 -20.52 0.83
N GLN A 144 15.06 -21.67 1.01
CA GLN A 144 16.47 -21.61 1.41
C GLN A 144 17.27 -21.12 0.19
N PRO A 145 18.35 -20.33 0.35
CA PRO A 145 19.04 -19.68 -0.76
C PRO A 145 19.45 -20.71 -1.82
N GLY A 146 18.74 -20.71 -2.96
CA GLY A 146 18.84 -21.71 -4.02
C GLY A 146 18.36 -21.15 -5.36
N ARG A 147 18.75 -21.81 -6.46
CA ARG A 147 18.64 -21.29 -7.85
C ARG A 147 17.21 -20.92 -8.29
N TYR A 148 16.18 -21.63 -7.85
CA TYR A 148 14.80 -21.41 -8.31
C TYR A 148 14.18 -20.09 -7.80
N ALA A 149 14.62 -19.59 -6.63
CA ALA A 149 14.23 -18.27 -6.13
C ALA A 149 14.76 -17.15 -7.03
N LEU A 150 15.97 -17.34 -7.56
CA LEU A 150 16.62 -16.41 -8.45
C LEU A 150 15.88 -16.36 -9.80
N ASP A 151 15.47 -17.50 -10.34
CA ASP A 151 14.76 -17.56 -11.62
C ASP A 151 13.39 -16.84 -11.57
N LEU A 152 12.63 -16.97 -10.47
CA LEU A 152 11.37 -16.22 -10.29
C LEU A 152 11.59 -14.73 -10.06
N ARG A 153 12.65 -14.33 -9.34
CA ARG A 153 13.07 -12.92 -9.22
C ARG A 153 13.51 -12.34 -10.58
N LEU A 154 14.12 -13.17 -11.41
CA LEU A 154 14.49 -12.82 -12.77
C LEU A 154 13.27 -12.80 -13.70
N ALA A 155 12.16 -13.44 -13.35
CA ALA A 155 10.90 -13.36 -14.09
C ALA A 155 10.04 -12.15 -13.67
N HIS A 156 10.19 -11.67 -12.44
CA HIS A 156 9.28 -10.72 -11.81
C HIS A 156 10.01 -9.73 -10.89
N ALA A 157 9.85 -8.43 -11.15
CA ALA A 157 10.50 -7.40 -10.33
C ALA A 157 9.79 -6.03 -10.39
N ILE A 158 10.37 -5.04 -9.70
CA ILE A 158 10.03 -3.63 -9.88
C ILE A 158 11.11 -2.99 -10.77
N SER A 159 10.70 -2.29 -11.82
CA SER A 159 11.57 -1.37 -12.56
C SER A 159 11.36 0.06 -12.05
N LEU A 160 12.44 0.69 -11.62
CA LEU A 160 12.50 2.06 -11.13
C LEU A 160 13.18 2.96 -12.17
N ARG A 161 12.49 4.01 -12.59
CA ARG A 161 13.05 5.06 -13.44
C ARG A 161 13.83 6.06 -12.59
N THR A 162 15.13 6.13 -12.84
CA THR A 162 16.06 7.07 -12.22
C THR A 162 16.55 8.10 -13.25
N ASN A 163 17.37 9.06 -12.81
CA ASN A 163 18.02 10.01 -13.73
C ASN A 163 19.03 9.33 -14.66
N ASP A 164 19.58 8.18 -14.24
CA ASP A 164 20.61 7.44 -14.96
C ASP A 164 20.03 6.32 -15.85
N GLY A 165 18.70 6.19 -15.89
CA GLY A 165 17.97 5.17 -16.65
C GLY A 165 17.04 4.33 -15.79
N GLU A 166 16.60 3.20 -16.32
CA GLU A 166 15.75 2.24 -15.59
C GLU A 166 16.61 1.23 -14.83
N THR A 167 16.23 0.91 -13.60
CA THR A 167 16.93 -0.01 -12.72
C THR A 167 15.96 -1.01 -12.13
N ILE A 168 16.31 -2.30 -12.17
CA ILE A 168 15.53 -3.35 -11.53
C ILE A 168 15.86 -3.39 -10.04
N VAL A 169 14.82 -3.35 -9.20
CA VAL A 169 14.92 -3.35 -7.74
C VAL A 169 13.93 -4.32 -7.13
N GLU A 170 14.25 -4.84 -5.94
CA GLU A 170 13.37 -5.73 -5.16
C GLU A 170 12.39 -4.93 -4.31
N ALA A 171 12.83 -3.75 -3.86
CA ALA A 171 12.09 -2.78 -3.10
C ALA A 171 12.28 -1.39 -3.72
N ALA A 172 11.28 -0.53 -3.59
CA ALA A 172 11.37 0.85 -4.03
C ALA A 172 10.81 1.80 -2.96
N PRO A 173 11.28 3.06 -2.92
CA PRO A 173 10.68 4.06 -2.05
C PRO A 173 9.23 4.31 -2.48
N ILE A 174 8.31 4.46 -1.53
CA ILE A 174 6.87 4.63 -1.81
C ILE A 174 6.57 5.88 -2.66
N GLU A 175 7.43 6.90 -2.62
CA GLU A 175 7.33 8.05 -3.52
C GLU A 175 7.39 7.65 -5.00
N ALA A 176 8.17 6.63 -5.34
CA ALA A 176 8.29 6.13 -6.71
C ALA A 176 6.98 5.53 -7.23
N MET A 177 6.18 4.95 -6.33
CA MET A 177 4.83 4.48 -6.67
C MET A 177 3.91 5.66 -7.00
N PHE A 178 3.90 6.69 -6.14
CA PHE A 178 2.98 7.82 -6.30
C PHE A 178 3.35 8.77 -7.43
N ASN A 179 4.64 8.95 -7.74
CA ASN A 179 5.07 9.78 -8.85
C ASN A 179 5.07 9.03 -10.20
N GLY A 180 4.73 7.74 -10.21
CA GLY A 180 4.71 6.89 -11.40
C GLY A 180 6.09 6.53 -11.96
N SER A 181 7.16 6.66 -11.18
CA SER A 181 8.51 6.25 -11.59
C SER A 181 8.79 4.77 -11.34
N ALA A 182 7.92 4.05 -10.65
CA ALA A 182 7.99 2.59 -10.48
C ALA A 182 6.97 1.85 -11.36
N THR A 183 7.39 0.73 -11.94
CA THR A 183 6.57 -0.18 -12.74
C THR A 183 6.83 -1.62 -12.32
N ALA A 184 5.82 -2.48 -12.43
CA ALA A 184 6.01 -3.92 -12.30
C ALA A 184 6.54 -4.47 -13.64
N VAL A 185 7.52 -5.37 -13.61
CA VAL A 185 8.02 -6.04 -14.81
C VAL A 185 7.81 -7.55 -14.72
N ASN A 186 7.48 -8.15 -15.85
CA ASN A 186 7.31 -9.59 -16.03
C ASN A 186 8.07 -10.04 -17.28
N GLY A 187 8.90 -11.09 -17.20
CA GLY A 187 9.67 -11.63 -18.32
C GLY A 187 11.09 -12.01 -17.90
N ASP A 188 11.85 -12.66 -18.79
CA ASP A 188 13.21 -13.12 -18.47
C ASP A 188 14.20 -11.94 -18.44
N LEU A 189 14.44 -11.41 -17.23
CA LEU A 189 15.36 -10.31 -17.01
C LEU A 189 16.83 -10.69 -17.25
N SER A 190 17.16 -11.98 -17.33
CA SER A 190 18.53 -12.42 -17.61
C SER A 190 18.90 -12.29 -19.09
N THR A 191 17.94 -12.49 -19.97
CA THR A 191 18.10 -12.33 -21.43
C THR A 191 17.58 -10.98 -21.93
N GLY A 192 16.68 -10.34 -21.18
CA GLY A 192 15.98 -9.13 -21.59
C GLY A 192 14.87 -9.40 -22.61
N ASP A 193 14.60 -10.67 -22.94
CA ASP A 193 13.57 -11.06 -23.90
C ASP A 193 12.19 -11.11 -23.24
N ASN A 194 11.17 -10.65 -23.97
CA ASN A 194 9.76 -10.65 -23.55
C ASN A 194 9.48 -9.95 -22.21
N VAL A 195 10.28 -8.94 -21.84
CA VAL A 195 10.01 -8.13 -20.65
C VAL A 195 8.86 -7.18 -20.92
N GLU A 196 7.74 -7.44 -20.25
CA GLU A 196 6.56 -6.60 -20.23
C GLU A 196 6.57 -5.71 -18.99
N ALA A 197 6.36 -4.40 -19.18
CA ALA A 197 6.26 -3.44 -18.10
C ALA A 197 4.81 -3.02 -17.88
N TYR A 198 4.39 -3.08 -16.63
CA TYR A 198 3.04 -2.80 -16.16
C TYR A 198 3.05 -1.63 -15.19
N LYS A 199 2.02 -0.79 -15.28
CA LYS A 199 1.77 0.19 -14.22
C LYS A 199 1.47 -0.52 -12.91
N LEU A 200 2.01 0.02 -11.82
CA LEU A 200 1.63 -0.41 -10.49
C LEU A 200 0.17 -0.05 -10.18
N GLY A 201 -0.43 -0.90 -9.35
CA GLY A 201 -1.82 -0.96 -8.99
C GLY A 201 -2.71 -1.54 -10.09
N LEU A 202 -3.86 -2.07 -9.67
CA LEU A 202 -4.85 -2.65 -10.58
C LEU A 202 -5.97 -1.65 -10.88
N GLY A 203 -6.56 -1.77 -12.07
CA GLY A 203 -7.84 -1.12 -12.34
C GLY A 203 -8.93 -1.68 -11.42
N ARG A 204 -10.05 -0.97 -11.31
CA ARG A 204 -11.13 -1.35 -10.39
C ARG A 204 -11.59 -2.81 -10.51
N ASN A 205 -11.92 -3.25 -11.71
CA ASN A 205 -12.49 -4.59 -11.91
C ASN A 205 -11.41 -5.65 -11.67
N GLU A 206 -10.22 -5.47 -12.26
CA GLU A 206 -9.05 -6.33 -12.01
C GLU A 206 -8.77 -6.49 -10.50
N PHE A 207 -8.81 -5.39 -9.73
CA PHE A 207 -8.57 -5.41 -8.30
C PHE A 207 -9.63 -6.20 -7.53
N LEU A 208 -10.91 -5.97 -7.83
CA LEU A 208 -12.00 -6.70 -7.19
C LEU A 208 -11.93 -8.19 -7.52
N ASP A 209 -11.69 -8.55 -8.78
CA ASP A 209 -11.55 -9.94 -9.21
C ASP A 209 -10.38 -10.63 -8.52
N PHE A 210 -9.21 -9.96 -8.45
CA PHE A 210 -8.03 -10.43 -7.73
C PHE A 210 -8.32 -10.69 -6.25
N VAL A 211 -8.92 -9.73 -5.55
CA VAL A 211 -9.19 -9.83 -4.12
C VAL A 211 -10.26 -10.89 -3.81
N GLN A 212 -11.29 -11.00 -4.66
CA GLN A 212 -12.30 -12.05 -4.55
C GLN A 212 -11.70 -13.44 -4.76
N HIS A 213 -10.77 -13.57 -5.73
CA HIS A 213 -10.02 -14.79 -5.95
C HIS A 213 -9.22 -15.19 -4.70
N LEU A 214 -8.43 -14.26 -4.13
CA LEU A 214 -7.68 -14.53 -2.90
C LEU A 214 -8.56 -15.02 -1.75
N ARG A 215 -9.70 -14.37 -1.51
CA ARG A 215 -10.63 -14.77 -0.44
C ARG A 215 -11.20 -16.15 -0.69
N LYS A 216 -11.62 -16.43 -1.92
CA LYS A 216 -12.18 -17.73 -2.29
C LYS A 216 -11.17 -18.86 -2.04
N GLU A 217 -9.90 -18.63 -2.37
CA GLU A 217 -8.85 -19.63 -2.12
C GLU A 217 -8.49 -19.78 -0.62
N ILE A 218 -8.66 -18.72 0.18
CA ILE A 218 -8.35 -18.73 1.61
C ILE A 218 -9.45 -19.38 2.46
N ASP A 219 -10.70 -18.95 2.30
CA ASP A 219 -11.81 -19.37 3.16
C ASP A 219 -13.10 -19.75 2.41
N GLY A 220 -13.05 -19.80 1.07
CA GLY A 220 -14.22 -20.12 0.23
C GLY A 220 -15.24 -18.99 0.09
N SER A 221 -15.04 -17.85 0.76
CA SER A 221 -15.91 -16.68 0.62
C SER A 221 -15.51 -15.85 -0.59
N ALA A 222 -16.49 -15.38 -1.35
CA ALA A 222 -16.26 -14.39 -2.40
C ALA A 222 -16.39 -12.94 -1.89
N ASP A 223 -16.96 -12.71 -0.71
CA ASP A 223 -17.17 -11.37 -0.17
C ASP A 223 -16.27 -11.06 1.02
N ILE A 224 -15.97 -9.77 1.17
CA ILE A 224 -15.21 -9.19 2.28
C ILE A 224 -16.16 -8.27 3.00
N ALA A 225 -16.71 -8.77 4.10
CA ALA A 225 -17.48 -7.94 5.00
C ALA A 225 -16.55 -6.87 5.58
N LEU A 226 -16.93 -5.61 5.40
CA LEU A 226 -16.23 -4.46 5.95
C LEU A 226 -17.14 -3.70 6.90
N LYS A 227 -16.55 -3.03 7.88
CA LYS A 227 -17.26 -2.12 8.79
C LYS A 227 -16.61 -0.75 8.75
N LEU A 228 -16.89 0.02 7.69
CA LEU A 228 -16.20 1.29 7.47
C LEU A 228 -17.09 2.51 7.69
N ILE A 229 -16.46 3.56 8.18
CA ILE A 229 -16.93 4.93 8.10
C ILE A 229 -16.03 5.64 7.11
N ALA A 230 -16.59 6.14 6.02
CA ALA A 230 -15.86 6.93 5.04
C ALA A 230 -16.22 8.41 5.18
N PHE A 231 -15.29 9.29 4.85
CA PHE A 231 -15.51 10.74 4.80
C PHE A 231 -15.16 11.27 3.42
N SER A 232 -16.07 12.05 2.85
CA SER A 232 -15.81 12.86 1.66
C SER A 232 -16.04 14.33 2.03
N PRO A 233 -15.17 15.26 1.60
CA PRO A 233 -15.40 16.69 1.81
C PRO A 233 -16.70 17.20 1.19
N GLU A 234 -17.20 16.55 0.13
CA GLU A 234 -18.44 16.89 -0.56
C GLU A 234 -19.68 16.26 0.09
N SER A 235 -19.54 15.02 0.56
CA SER A 235 -20.66 14.18 0.99
C SER A 235 -20.75 14.03 2.52
N GLY A 236 -19.74 14.51 3.25
CA GLY A 236 -19.61 14.30 4.68
C GLY A 236 -19.25 12.85 5.03
N PHE A 237 -19.64 12.42 6.23
CA PHE A 237 -19.41 11.07 6.72
C PHE A 237 -20.49 10.09 6.24
N VAL A 238 -20.08 8.91 5.74
CA VAL A 238 -20.94 7.80 5.34
C VAL A 238 -20.59 6.59 6.22
N ARG A 239 -21.57 6.08 6.98
CA ARG A 239 -21.35 5.09 8.08
C ARG A 239 -21.75 3.64 7.74
N ARG A 240 -21.95 3.26 6.48
CA ARG A 240 -22.54 1.94 6.15
C ARG A 240 -21.92 1.20 4.97
N ILE A 241 -20.62 1.34 4.76
CA ILE A 241 -19.94 0.52 3.76
C ILE A 241 -19.73 -0.86 4.36
N SER A 242 -20.41 -1.85 3.78
CA SER A 242 -20.50 -3.22 4.28
C SER A 242 -19.66 -4.22 3.50
N SER A 243 -19.16 -3.82 2.33
CA SER A 243 -18.31 -4.65 1.47
C SER A 243 -17.19 -3.85 0.81
N LEU A 244 -16.13 -4.54 0.38
CA LEU A 244 -15.05 -3.92 -0.40
C LEU A 244 -15.57 -3.36 -1.73
N GLN A 245 -16.52 -4.04 -2.37
CA GLN A 245 -17.13 -3.58 -3.61
C GLN A 245 -17.83 -2.23 -3.42
N GLU A 246 -18.59 -2.08 -2.34
CA GLU A 246 -19.27 -0.83 -1.98
C GLU A 246 -18.24 0.28 -1.69
N ALA A 247 -17.16 -0.05 -0.99
CA ALA A 247 -16.10 0.89 -0.65
C ALA A 247 -15.40 1.45 -1.90
N VAL A 248 -15.04 0.56 -2.82
CA VAL A 248 -14.38 0.91 -4.09
C VAL A 248 -15.34 1.69 -5.00
N GLN A 249 -16.62 1.30 -5.07
CA GLN A 249 -17.64 2.04 -5.82
C GLN A 249 -17.78 3.47 -5.30
N LEU A 250 -17.84 3.66 -3.98
CA LEU A 250 -17.95 4.98 -3.36
C LEU A 250 -16.75 5.88 -3.73
N GLY A 251 -15.53 5.32 -3.72
CA GLY A 251 -14.33 6.03 -4.16
C GLY A 251 -14.40 6.50 -5.62
N VAL A 252 -14.99 5.70 -6.51
CA VAL A 252 -15.21 6.07 -7.92
C VAL A 252 -16.25 7.19 -8.06
N ASP A 253 -17.35 7.10 -7.33
CA ASP A 253 -18.43 8.08 -7.44
C ASP A 253 -18.00 9.47 -6.93
N TRP A 254 -17.18 9.51 -5.88
CA TRP A 254 -16.59 10.76 -5.38
C TRP A 254 -15.61 11.40 -6.38
N ALA A 255 -14.82 10.60 -7.09
CA ALA A 255 -13.93 11.09 -8.14
C ALA A 255 -14.69 11.71 -9.33
N LYS A 256 -15.85 11.14 -9.69
CA LYS A 256 -16.71 11.69 -10.77
C LYS A 256 -17.34 13.02 -10.36
N ASN A 257 -17.84 13.11 -9.13
CA ASN A 257 -18.51 14.31 -8.64
C ASN A 257 -17.54 15.50 -8.52
N THR A 258 -16.29 15.26 -8.11
CA THR A 258 -15.25 16.29 -8.06
C THR A 258 -14.84 16.80 -9.44
N ALA A 259 -14.72 15.93 -10.44
CA ALA A 259 -14.39 16.33 -11.82
C ALA A 259 -15.49 17.20 -12.48
N SER A 260 -16.75 17.02 -12.07
CA SER A 260 -17.90 17.76 -12.61
C SER A 260 -18.12 19.14 -12.00
N ALA A 261 -17.47 19.46 -10.87
CA ALA A 261 -17.57 20.76 -10.23
C ALA A 261 -16.83 21.82 -11.07
N LYS A 262 -17.56 22.55 -11.92
CA LYS A 262 -17.02 23.70 -12.65
C LYS A 262 -16.30 24.63 -11.66
N PRO A 263 -15.05 25.06 -11.93
CA PRO A 263 -14.38 26.03 -11.08
C PRO A 263 -15.30 27.24 -10.95
N ALA A 264 -15.65 27.58 -9.71
CA ALA A 264 -16.49 28.73 -9.42
C ALA A 264 -15.91 29.91 -10.18
N ARG A 265 -16.66 30.43 -11.17
CA ARG A 265 -16.26 31.61 -11.94
C ARG A 265 -15.86 32.67 -10.94
N SER A 266 -14.56 32.96 -10.86
CA SER A 266 -14.06 34.06 -10.05
C SER A 266 -14.67 35.34 -10.65
N SER A 267 -15.73 35.83 -10.01
CA SER A 267 -16.28 37.14 -10.31
C SER A 267 -15.14 38.14 -10.14
N GLY A 268 -14.70 38.73 -11.25
CA GLY A 268 -13.56 39.62 -11.31
C GLY A 268 -13.67 40.73 -10.27
N HIS A 269 -12.87 40.61 -9.21
CA HIS A 269 -12.53 41.72 -8.34
C HIS A 269 -11.03 41.90 -8.41
N ARG A 270 -10.64 42.77 -9.36
CA ARG A 270 -9.27 43.22 -9.60
C ARG A 270 -8.85 44.09 -8.40
N ARG A 271 -8.39 43.47 -7.31
CA ARG A 271 -7.75 44.18 -6.20
C ARG A 271 -6.24 44.21 -6.44
N THR A 272 -5.76 45.36 -6.87
CA THR A 272 -4.34 45.72 -6.89
C THR A 272 -3.85 45.94 -5.45
N GLY A 273 -3.35 44.88 -4.82
CA GLY A 273 -2.74 44.96 -3.49
C GLY A 273 -1.53 44.03 -3.44
N LYS A 274 -0.38 44.57 -3.02
CA LYS A 274 0.90 43.86 -2.87
C LYS A 274 0.72 42.51 -2.15
N PRO A 275 1.46 41.46 -2.53
CA PRO A 275 1.39 40.17 -1.86
C PRO A 275 1.85 40.33 -0.41
N ARG A 276 0.95 40.11 0.55
CA ARG A 276 1.35 39.83 1.93
C ARG A 276 1.94 38.42 1.94
N SER A 277 3.12 38.28 2.53
CA SER A 277 3.73 37.00 2.80
C SER A 277 2.75 36.13 3.58
N ILE A 278 2.37 35.00 2.99
CA ILE A 278 1.61 33.96 3.67
C ILE A 278 2.60 33.30 4.63
N GLY A 279 2.46 33.59 5.92
CA GLY A 279 3.19 32.89 6.95
C GLY A 279 2.93 31.40 6.84
N THR A 280 3.99 30.62 6.71
CA THR A 280 3.99 29.17 6.79
C THR A 280 3.37 28.77 8.13
N THR A 281 2.12 28.30 8.10
CA THR A 281 1.48 27.74 9.30
C THR A 281 2.12 26.38 9.52
N GLN A 282 3.06 26.31 10.47
CA GLN A 282 3.61 25.04 10.94
C GLN A 282 2.49 24.24 11.62
N LEU A 283 2.24 23.04 11.11
CA LEU A 283 1.38 22.05 11.76
C LEU A 283 2.08 21.62 13.07
N ARG A 284 1.51 21.99 14.23
CA ARG A 284 1.94 21.45 15.53
C ARG A 284 1.13 20.19 15.82
N ILE A 285 1.80 19.04 15.85
CA ILE A 285 1.22 17.78 16.33
C ILE A 285 1.35 17.78 17.86
N VAL A 286 0.21 17.68 18.56
CA VAL A 286 0.15 17.48 20.01
C VAL A 286 -0.24 16.02 20.24
N CYS A 287 0.71 15.20 20.67
CA CYS A 287 0.40 13.87 21.17
C CYS A 287 -0.13 14.01 22.60
N ALA A 288 -1.39 13.66 22.82
CA ALA A 288 -1.91 13.52 24.18
C ALA A 288 -1.31 12.24 24.80
N PRO A 289 -0.77 12.29 26.03
CA PRO A 289 -0.30 11.09 26.70
C PRO A 289 -1.48 10.15 26.95
N THR A 290 -1.33 8.89 26.58
CA THR A 290 -2.21 7.80 26.99
C THR A 290 -2.14 7.67 28.51
N THR A 291 -3.15 8.18 29.20
CA THR A 291 -3.35 7.91 30.62
C THR A 291 -3.56 6.41 30.79
N GLY A 292 -2.58 5.73 31.39
CA GLY A 292 -2.64 4.31 31.68
C GLY A 292 -3.92 3.93 32.42
N ALA A 293 -4.61 2.92 31.91
CA ALA A 293 -5.75 2.32 32.58
C ALA A 293 -5.36 1.87 33.99
N ARG A 294 -5.92 2.53 35.01
CA ARG A 294 -5.88 2.02 36.39
C ARG A 294 -6.58 0.66 36.43
N LYS A 295 -5.85 -0.38 36.82
CA LYS A 295 -6.43 -1.68 37.16
C LYS A 295 -7.53 -1.51 38.22
N PRO A 296 -8.68 -2.19 38.09
CA PRO A 296 -9.67 -2.20 39.15
C PRO A 296 -9.09 -2.86 40.40
N ARG A 297 -9.23 -2.20 41.55
CA ARG A 297 -9.03 -2.85 42.85
C ARG A 297 -10.09 -3.94 42.98
N ARG A 298 -9.64 -5.17 43.23
CA ARG A 298 -10.56 -6.25 43.62
C ARG A 298 -11.16 -5.92 45.00
N PRO A 299 -12.41 -6.35 45.24
CA PRO A 299 -13.08 -6.20 46.54
C PRO A 299 -12.32 -6.94 47.65
#